data_AF-A0A350I7Y2-F1
#
_entry.id   AF-A0A350I7Y2-F1
#
_cell.length_a   1.000
_cell.length_b   1.000
_cell.length_c   1.000
_cell.angle_alpha   90.00
_cell.angle_beta   90.00
_cell.angle_gamma   90.00
#
_symmetry.space_group_name_H-M   'P 1'
#
loop_
_entity.id
_entity.type
_entity.pdbx_description
1 polymer ?
#
loop_
_entity_poly.entity_id
_entity_poly.type
_entity_poly.pdbx_seq_one_letter_code
_entity_poly.pdbx_strand_id
1 'polypeptide(L)'
;MHSREGSYEDYYEKMWTKNTTQDPNQVNLETDIVVQEVKELYEKRSQVGINKYGTTLENSTQDTLEFIQHLQEELMDATLYLQKIKHLIK
;
A
#
# COMPACT_ATOMS: atom_id res chain seq x y z
N MET A 1 31.55 -8.23 12.36
CA MET A 1 30.14 -8.19 12.78
C MET A 1 29.80 -6.75 13.12
N HIS A 2 29.06 -6.06 12.26
CA HIS A 2 28.48 -4.74 12.52
C HIS A 2 27.04 -4.81 12.04
N SER A 3 26.12 -4.58 12.97
CA SER A 3 24.69 -4.85 12.87
C SER A 3 24.04 -3.96 11.82
N ARG A 4 23.46 -4.59 10.78
CA ARG A 4 22.75 -3.95 9.66
C ARG A 4 21.29 -3.64 9.97
N GLU A 5 20.96 -3.35 11.23
CA GLU A 5 19.56 -3.12 11.64
C GLU A 5 19.26 -1.65 11.96
N GLY A 6 20.26 -0.77 11.93
CA GLY A 6 20.09 0.66 12.25
C GLY A 6 19.87 1.61 11.06
N SER A 7 19.53 1.15 9.86
CA SER A 7 19.46 2.05 8.68
C SER A 7 18.17 2.00 7.87
N TYR A 8 17.32 0.98 8.05
CA TYR A 8 16.13 0.81 7.22
C TYR A 8 14.96 1.64 7.72
N GLU A 9 14.64 1.51 9.01
CA GLU A 9 13.59 2.31 9.65
C GLU A 9 13.93 3.81 9.62
N ASP A 10 15.20 4.14 9.90
CA ASP A 10 15.74 5.49 9.90
C ASP A 10 15.68 6.16 8.50
N TYR A 11 15.77 5.37 7.43
CA TYR A 11 15.67 5.81 6.05
C TYR A 11 14.23 6.15 5.67
N TYR A 12 13.27 5.31 6.05
CA TYR A 12 11.86 5.56 5.77
C TYR A 12 11.30 6.70 6.63
N GLU A 13 11.63 6.78 7.93
CA GLU A 13 11.23 7.90 8.80
C GLU A 13 11.65 9.27 8.24
N LYS A 14 12.86 9.38 7.67
CA LYS A 14 13.34 10.60 7.00
C LYS A 14 12.63 10.91 5.68
N MET A 15 12.08 9.90 5.01
CA MET A 15 11.27 10.05 3.79
C MET A 15 9.86 10.55 4.09
N TRP A 16 9.21 10.00 5.12
CA TRP A 16 7.81 10.30 5.44
C TRP A 16 7.61 11.67 6.09
N THR A 17 8.67 12.28 6.65
CA THR A 17 8.60 13.51 7.45
C THR A 17 8.91 14.82 6.71
N LYS A 18 9.36 14.80 5.44
CA LYS A 18 9.82 16.03 4.76
C LYS A 18 8.76 16.67 3.86
N ASN A 19 7.97 17.58 4.43
CA ASN A 19 7.39 18.71 3.70
C ASN A 19 8.46 19.83 3.61
N THR A 20 9.05 20.02 2.41
CA THR A 20 9.91 21.14 1.98
C THR A 20 10.86 21.75 3.03
N THR A 21 12.16 21.46 2.92
CA THR A 21 13.28 22.44 2.91
C THR A 21 14.55 21.69 2.49
N GLN A 22 15.34 22.31 1.60
CA GLN A 22 16.56 21.73 1.01
C GLN A 22 17.58 21.34 2.07
N ASP A 23 17.82 20.03 2.18
CA ASP A 23 18.89 19.43 2.98
C ASP A 23 20.12 19.21 2.08
N PRO A 24 21.29 19.76 2.42
CA PRO A 24 22.51 19.63 1.60
C PRO A 24 23.08 18.20 1.54
N ASN A 25 22.60 17.27 2.36
CA ASN A 25 22.88 15.83 2.21
C ASN A 25 21.71 15.12 1.51
N GLN A 26 21.29 15.65 0.36
CA GLN A 26 20.21 15.09 -0.45
C GLN A 26 20.57 13.65 -0.85
N VAL A 27 19.91 12.69 -0.18
CA VAL A 27 19.84 11.31 -0.67
C VAL A 27 19.11 11.41 -2.01
N ASN A 28 19.78 11.08 -3.11
CA ASN A 28 19.13 11.01 -4.42
C ASN A 28 18.21 9.79 -4.41
N LEU A 29 16.96 10.02 -4.03
CA LEU A 29 15.93 9.01 -3.98
C LEU A 29 15.47 8.75 -5.40
N GLU A 30 16.06 7.72 -6.01
CA GLU A 30 15.58 7.21 -7.28
C GLU A 30 14.12 6.75 -7.09
N THR A 31 13.23 7.31 -7.88
CA THR A 31 11.79 7.05 -7.80
C THR A 31 11.46 5.88 -8.70
N ASP A 32 11.03 4.77 -8.12
CA ASP A 32 10.49 3.65 -8.89
C ASP A 32 9.06 3.99 -9.36
N ILE A 33 8.91 4.22 -10.67
CA ILE A 33 7.63 4.62 -11.27
C ILE A 33 6.55 3.53 -11.07
N VAL A 34 6.92 2.24 -11.08
CA VAL A 34 5.97 1.14 -10.87
C VAL A 34 5.42 1.20 -9.44
N VAL A 35 6.28 1.52 -8.46
CA VAL A 35 5.85 1.70 -7.06
C VAL A 35 4.91 2.89 -6.93
N GLN A 36 5.19 4.02 -7.59
CA GLN A 36 4.31 5.20 -7.52
C GLN A 36 2.94 4.92 -8.13
N GLU A 37 2.89 4.25 -9.28
CA GLU A 37 1.62 3.86 -9.92
C GLU A 37 0.78 2.98 -8.99
N VAL A 38 1.40 2.00 -8.31
CA VAL A 38 0.70 1.14 -7.35
C VAL A 38 0.21 1.93 -6.12
N LYS A 39 0.98 2.89 -5.61
CA LYS A 39 0.55 3.79 -4.52
C LYS A 39 -0.70 4.59 -4.92
N GLU A 40 -0.71 5.16 -6.12
CA GLU A 40 -1.90 5.87 -6.62
C GLU A 40 -3.13 4.96 -6.72
N LEU A 41 -2.95 3.70 -7.11
CA LEU A 41 -4.05 2.73 -7.15
C LEU A 41 -4.61 2.46 -5.75
N TYR A 42 -3.74 2.35 -4.73
CA TYR A 42 -4.18 2.22 -3.34
C TYR A 42 -4.96 3.45 -2.87
N GLU A 43 -4.48 4.67 -3.18
CA GLU A 43 -5.18 5.92 -2.83
C GLU A 43 -6.57 6.00 -3.48
N LYS A 44 -6.65 5.71 -4.79
CA LYS A 44 -7.92 5.70 -5.54
C LYS A 44 -8.90 4.68 -4.95
N ARG A 45 -8.42 3.47 -4.65
CA ARG A 45 -9.23 2.41 -3.99
C ARG A 45 -9.68 2.83 -2.60
N SER A 46 -8.80 3.44 -1.81
CA SER A 46 -9.12 3.95 -0.48
C SER A 46 -10.23 5.00 -0.53
N GLN A 47 -10.18 5.93 -1.49
CA GLN A 47 -11.23 6.93 -1.66
C GLN A 47 -12.59 6.31 -2.00
N VAL A 48 -12.62 5.25 -2.83
CA VAL A 48 -13.86 4.51 -3.11
C VAL A 48 -14.40 3.84 -1.85
N GLY A 49 -13.54 3.22 -1.05
CA GLY A 49 -13.91 2.64 0.24
C GLY A 49 -14.46 3.69 1.22
N ILE A 50 -13.76 4.82 1.37
CA ILE A 50 -14.18 5.94 2.22
C ILE A 50 -15.55 6.48 1.77
N ASN A 51 -15.77 6.64 0.46
CA ASN A 51 -17.06 7.09 -0.07
C ASN A 51 -18.19 6.06 0.19
N LYS A 52 -17.87 4.76 0.21
CA LYS A 52 -18.84 3.69 0.43
C LYS A 52 -19.21 3.52 1.91
N TYR A 53 -18.21 3.59 2.80
CA TYR A 53 -18.36 3.26 4.23
C TYR A 53 -18.36 4.49 5.14
N GLY A 54 -18.05 5.68 4.61
CA GLY A 54 -18.03 6.94 5.36
C GLY A 54 -16.88 7.07 6.35
N THR A 55 -15.91 6.15 6.34
CA THR A 55 -14.77 6.12 7.27
C THR A 55 -13.51 5.58 6.57
N THR A 56 -12.35 5.85 7.16
CA THR A 56 -11.07 5.25 6.73
C THR A 56 -10.94 3.84 7.29
N LEU A 57 -10.03 3.03 6.73
CA LEU A 57 -9.76 1.69 7.25
C LEU A 57 -9.28 1.74 8.72
N GLU A 58 -8.46 2.74 9.06
CA GLU A 58 -7.96 2.97 10.41
C GLU A 58 -9.07 3.28 11.42
N ASN A 59 -10.08 4.07 11.02
CA ASN A 59 -11.18 4.50 11.89
C ASN A 59 -12.45 3.66 11.70
N SER A 60 -12.36 2.51 11.05
CA SER A 60 -13.52 1.64 10.85
C SER A 60 -13.92 0.98 12.17
N THR A 61 -15.23 0.93 12.42
CA THR A 61 -15.82 0.28 13.61
C THR A 61 -16.20 -1.17 13.36
N GLN A 62 -15.85 -1.73 12.19
CA GLN A 62 -16.13 -3.13 11.86
C GLN A 62 -15.36 -4.07 12.80
N ASP A 63 -15.95 -5.23 13.08
CA ASP A 63 -15.29 -6.24 13.89
C ASP A 63 -14.13 -6.91 13.12
N THR A 64 -13.14 -7.44 13.84
CA THR A 64 -12.00 -8.14 13.25
C THR A 64 -12.43 -9.31 12.36
N LEU A 65 -13.48 -10.06 12.75
CA LEU A 65 -13.99 -11.16 11.95
C LEU A 65 -14.55 -10.68 10.61
N GLU A 66 -15.19 -9.51 10.60
CA GLU A 66 -15.75 -8.91 9.40
C GLU A 66 -14.64 -8.49 8.42
N PHE A 67 -13.54 -7.91 8.92
CA PHE A 67 -12.36 -7.64 8.08
C PHE A 67 -11.77 -8.90 7.46
N ILE A 68 -11.66 -9.97 8.24
CA ILE A 68 -11.14 -11.26 7.75
C ILE A 68 -12.06 -11.83 6.68
N GLN A 69 -13.38 -11.76 6.89
CA GLN A 69 -14.36 -12.22 5.91
C GLN A 69 -14.26 -11.44 4.59
N HIS A 70 -14.25 -10.10 4.65
CA HIS A 70 -14.10 -9.27 3.45
C HIS A 70 -12.78 -9.53 2.73
N LEU A 71 -11.67 -9.68 3.47
CA LEU A 71 -10.37 -10.03 2.88
C LEU A 71 -10.42 -11.40 2.21
N GLN A 72 -11.04 -12.41 2.83
CA GLN A 72 -11.16 -13.74 2.26
C GLN A 72 -11.96 -13.71 0.95
N GLU A 73 -13.07 -12.97 0.90
CA GLU A 73 -13.90 -12.80 -0.30
C GLU A 73 -13.12 -12.12 -1.44
N GLU A 74 -12.41 -11.03 -1.15
CA GLU A 74 -11.59 -10.32 -2.16
C GLU A 74 -10.44 -11.20 -2.69
N LEU A 75 -9.83 -12.03 -1.83
CA LEU A 75 -8.81 -12.99 -2.26
C LEU A 75 -9.40 -14.11 -3.13
N MET A 76 -10.60 -14.60 -2.82
CA MET A 76 -11.31 -15.57 -3.66
C MET A 76 -11.56 -14.99 -5.05
N ASP A 77 -12.05 -13.75 -5.15
CA ASP A 77 -12.24 -13.05 -6.43
C ASP A 77 -10.93 -12.92 -7.21
N ALA A 78 -9.83 -12.56 -6.54
CA ALA A 78 -8.51 -12.52 -7.16
C ALA A 78 -8.11 -13.87 -7.77
N THR A 79 -8.38 -15.00 -7.09
CA THR A 79 -8.10 -16.33 -7.64
C THR A 79 -8.96 -16.67 -8.86
N LEU A 80 -10.22 -16.21 -8.91
CA LEU A 80 -11.09 -16.38 -10.07
C LEU A 80 -10.55 -15.61 -11.28
N TYR A 81 -10.09 -14.36 -11.07
CA TYR A 81 -9.45 -13.57 -12.14
C TYR A 81 -8.19 -14.24 -12.68
N LEU A 82 -7.31 -14.75 -11.80
CA LEU A 82 -6.13 -15.50 -12.21
C LEU A 82 -6.49 -16.72 -13.08
N GLN A 83 -7.53 -17.48 -12.68
CA GLN A 83 -7.98 -18.62 -13.46
C GLN A 83 -8.55 -18.21 -14.82
N LYS A 84 -9.31 -17.10 -14.90
CA LYS A 84 -9.80 -16.56 -16.16
C LYS A 84 -8.65 -16.12 -17.08
N ILE A 85 -7.65 -15.41 -16.55
CA ILE A 85 -6.47 -14.98 -17.31
C ILE A 85 -5.74 -16.19 -17.90
N LYS A 86 -5.57 -17.26 -17.11
CA LYS A 86 -4.97 -18.52 -17.61
C LYS A 86 -5.78 -19.15 -18.75
N HIS A 87 -7.10 -19.03 -18.77
CA HIS A 87 -7.92 -19.48 -19.91
C HIS A 87 -7.79 -18.60 -21.14
N LEU A 88 -7.48 -17.31 -20.99
CA LEU A 88 -7.33 -16.37 -22.11
C LEU A 88 -5.97 -16.49 -22.82
N ILE A 89 -4.94 -16.97 -22.11
CA ILE A 89 -3.57 -17.13 -22.63
C ILE A 89 -3.38 -18.51 -23.31
N LYS A 90 -4.32 -19.45 -23.12
CA LYS A 90 -4.33 -20.76 -23.77
C LYS A 90 -5.06 -20.71 -25.11
#